data_AF-A0A7J9ZWP1-F1
#
_entry.id   AF-A0A7J9ZWP1-F1
#
_cell.length_a   1.000
_cell.length_b   1.000
_cell.length_c   1.000
_cell.angle_alpha   90.00
_cell.angle_beta   90.00
_cell.angle_gamma   90.00
#
_symmetry.space_group_name_H-M   'P 1'
#
loop_
_entity.id
_entity.type
_entity.pdbx_description
1 polymer ?
#
loop_
_entity_poly.entity_id
_entity_poly.type
_entity_poly.pdbx_seq_one_letter_code
_entity_poly.pdbx_strand_id
1 'polypeptide(L)'
;MGWHSHTLDEKEREQARYLPRVQVLAMSAGVSRFSWYAFMDTTNPARSFGMIANHPGDEADRYRPKPSYAAYAVMTARLSGLTHDSREPGLGAATHSHLFSGGEEELRVMWHGTGSRVVDLTTREPLQVTDLLGRVTTHRPGADGVVGLTLTENPQYVSGDVRAISAG
;
A
#
# COMPACT_ATOMS: atom_id res chain seq x y z
N MET A 1 -1.78 -15.96 -7.06
CA MET A 1 -2.96 -15.40 -6.35
C MET A 1 -3.46 -14.20 -7.14
N GLY A 2 -4.79 -13.98 -7.20
CA GLY A 2 -5.43 -12.89 -7.93
C GLY A 2 -6.72 -12.42 -7.27
N TRP A 3 -7.15 -11.19 -7.56
CA TRP A 3 -8.39 -10.61 -7.01
C TRP A 3 -9.39 -10.24 -8.10
N HIS A 4 -10.58 -10.83 -8.05
CA HIS A 4 -11.64 -10.60 -9.04
C HIS A 4 -12.28 -9.22 -8.84
N SER A 5 -12.44 -8.43 -9.90
CA SER A 5 -12.88 -7.03 -9.81
C SER A 5 -13.87 -6.55 -10.88
N HIS A 6 -14.61 -7.45 -11.53
CA HIS A 6 -15.56 -7.05 -12.59
C HIS A 6 -16.71 -6.13 -12.10
N THR A 7 -17.04 -5.11 -12.91
CA THR A 7 -18.27 -4.28 -12.91
C THR A 7 -18.57 -3.35 -11.72
N LEU A 8 -17.67 -3.16 -10.76
CA LEU A 8 -17.86 -2.16 -9.69
C LEU A 8 -16.54 -1.50 -9.33
N ASP A 9 -16.47 -0.17 -9.39
CA ASP A 9 -15.28 0.61 -8.97
C ASP A 9 -14.80 0.22 -7.56
N GLU A 10 -15.72 -0.19 -6.69
CA GLU A 10 -15.41 -0.67 -5.34
C GLU A 10 -14.53 -1.92 -5.34
N LYS A 11 -14.79 -2.90 -6.21
CA LYS A 11 -13.99 -4.11 -6.31
C LYS A 11 -12.61 -3.84 -6.92
N GLU A 12 -12.51 -2.86 -7.81
CA GLU A 12 -11.21 -2.40 -8.31
C GLU A 12 -10.39 -1.70 -7.21
N ARG A 13 -11.04 -0.90 -6.35
CA ARG A 13 -10.41 -0.30 -5.16
C ARG A 13 -10.00 -1.34 -4.11
N GLU A 14 -10.76 -2.42 -3.96
CA GLU A 14 -10.37 -3.56 -3.13
C GLU A 14 -9.16 -4.31 -3.70
N GLN A 15 -9.14 -4.57 -5.01
CA GLN A 15 -7.95 -5.15 -5.64
C GLN A 15 -6.72 -4.25 -5.42
N ALA A 16 -6.89 -2.93 -5.57
CA ALA A 16 -5.81 -1.97 -5.40
C ALA A 16 -5.25 -1.91 -3.98
N ARG A 17 -6.09 -2.04 -2.93
CA ARG A 17 -5.60 -2.07 -1.55
C ARG A 17 -4.98 -3.42 -1.17
N TYR A 18 -5.55 -4.53 -1.62
CA TYR A 18 -5.10 -5.85 -1.18
C TYR A 18 -3.83 -6.31 -1.88
N LEU A 19 -3.61 -5.91 -3.13
CA LEU A 19 -2.43 -6.32 -3.87
C LEU A 19 -1.13 -5.89 -3.16
N PRO A 20 -0.93 -4.61 -2.77
CA PRO A 20 0.27 -4.23 -2.03
C PRO A 20 0.33 -4.86 -0.64
N ARG A 21 -0.80 -4.95 0.07
CA ARG A 21 -0.87 -5.55 1.42
C ARG A 21 -0.39 -7.01 1.40
N VAL A 22 -0.89 -7.82 0.47
CA VAL A 22 -0.47 -9.23 0.34
C VAL A 22 1.01 -9.33 0.02
N GLN A 23 1.56 -8.45 -0.81
CA GLN A 23 2.98 -8.48 -1.13
C GLN A 23 3.86 -8.09 0.06
N VAL A 24 3.49 -7.04 0.80
CA VAL A 24 4.21 -6.67 2.03
C VAL A 24 4.16 -7.79 3.06
N LEU A 25 3.00 -8.43 3.24
CA LEU A 25 2.87 -9.58 4.14
C LEU A 25 3.73 -10.77 3.67
N ALA A 26 3.77 -11.05 2.37
CA ALA A 26 4.62 -12.10 1.80
C ALA A 26 6.11 -11.79 2.03
N MET A 27 6.54 -10.55 1.78
CA MET A 27 7.92 -10.11 2.05
C MET A 27 8.26 -10.25 3.54
N SER A 28 7.34 -9.88 4.43
CA SER A 28 7.52 -10.03 5.89
C SER A 28 7.59 -11.48 6.37
N ALA A 29 7.09 -12.41 5.56
CA ALA A 29 7.21 -13.84 5.79
C ALA A 29 8.45 -14.46 5.11
N GLY A 30 9.34 -13.66 4.53
CA GLY A 30 10.56 -14.11 3.87
C GLY A 30 10.37 -14.62 2.44
N VAL A 31 9.25 -14.32 1.78
CA VAL A 31 9.03 -14.69 0.38
C VAL A 31 9.93 -13.84 -0.53
N SER A 32 10.85 -14.51 -1.24
CA SER A 32 11.81 -13.86 -2.14
C SER A 32 11.29 -13.57 -3.54
N ARG A 33 10.21 -14.24 -3.96
CA ARG A 33 9.61 -14.04 -5.29
C ARG A 33 8.10 -14.16 -5.23
N PHE A 34 7.42 -13.12 -5.70
CA PHE A 34 5.98 -13.05 -5.79
C PHE A 34 5.55 -12.87 -7.26
N SER A 35 4.45 -13.49 -7.66
CA SER A 35 3.86 -13.29 -8.99
C SER A 35 2.35 -13.15 -8.87
N TRP A 36 1.85 -12.01 -9.34
CA TRP A 36 0.42 -11.71 -9.34
C TRP A 36 -0.27 -12.38 -10.53
N TYR A 37 -1.40 -13.04 -10.26
CA TYR A 37 -2.30 -13.51 -11.30
C TYR A 37 -3.47 -12.51 -11.38
N ALA A 38 -3.74 -11.81 -12.48
CA ALA A 38 -2.99 -11.77 -13.73
C ALA A 38 -2.57 -10.33 -14.05
N PHE A 39 -1.75 -10.15 -15.09
CA PHE A 39 -1.42 -8.83 -15.58
C PHE A 39 -2.66 -8.15 -16.22
N MET A 40 -3.36 -8.87 -17.09
CA MET A 40 -4.51 -8.36 -17.86
C MET A 40 -5.74 -9.23 -17.61
N ASP A 41 -6.91 -8.60 -17.61
CA ASP A 41 -8.19 -9.29 -17.58
C ASP A 41 -8.33 -10.18 -18.82
N THR A 42 -9.07 -11.27 -18.66
CA THR A 42 -9.46 -12.06 -19.84
C THR A 42 -10.66 -11.40 -20.52
N THR A 43 -10.92 -11.78 -21.77
CA THR A 43 -12.15 -11.37 -22.46
C THR A 43 -13.43 -11.95 -21.85
N ASN A 44 -13.34 -12.87 -20.89
CA ASN A 44 -14.47 -13.31 -20.09
C ASN A 44 -14.64 -12.41 -18.84
N PRO A 45 -15.71 -11.61 -18.76
CA PRO A 45 -16.13 -10.83 -17.58
C PRO A 45 -16.01 -11.53 -16.22
N ALA A 46 -16.34 -12.82 -16.16
CA ALA A 46 -16.28 -13.60 -14.91
C ALA A 46 -14.84 -13.89 -14.45
N ARG A 47 -13.83 -13.51 -15.24
CA ARG A 47 -12.41 -13.76 -14.99
C ARG A 47 -11.60 -12.47 -15.04
N SER A 48 -12.09 -11.46 -14.32
CA SER A 48 -11.49 -10.12 -14.27
C SER A 48 -10.51 -9.98 -13.08
N PHE A 49 -9.36 -10.65 -13.18
CA PHE A 49 -8.31 -10.68 -12.14
C PHE A 49 -7.07 -9.81 -12.45
N GLY A 50 -7.03 -9.25 -13.65
CA GLY A 50 -5.98 -8.40 -14.19
C GLY A 50 -5.90 -7.04 -13.51
N MET A 51 -4.73 -6.42 -13.68
CA MET A 51 -4.50 -5.00 -13.40
C MET A 51 -4.78 -4.12 -14.61
N ILE A 52 -4.91 -4.72 -15.81
CA ILE A 52 -5.29 -4.05 -17.05
C ILE A 52 -6.65 -4.58 -17.50
N ALA A 53 -7.61 -3.69 -17.74
CA ALA A 53 -8.95 -4.04 -18.22
C ALA A 53 -8.91 -4.62 -19.64
N ASN A 54 -9.79 -5.56 -19.96
CA ASN A 54 -9.86 -6.21 -21.29
C ASN A 54 -11.23 -6.85 -21.55
N HIS A 55 -12.29 -6.05 -21.43
CA HIS A 55 -13.66 -6.53 -21.61
C HIS A 55 -14.16 -6.29 -23.05
N PRO A 56 -14.74 -7.30 -23.72
CA PRO A 56 -15.32 -7.13 -25.04
C PRO A 56 -16.57 -6.26 -24.97
N GLY A 57 -16.77 -5.39 -25.96
CA GLY A 57 -17.92 -4.47 -26.02
C GLY A 57 -17.68 -3.12 -25.34
N ASP A 58 -16.52 -2.92 -24.70
CA ASP A 58 -16.10 -1.64 -24.13
C ASP A 58 -14.75 -1.22 -24.72
N GLU A 59 -14.76 -0.77 -25.97
CA GLU A 59 -13.53 -0.39 -26.68
C GLU A 59 -12.83 0.83 -26.06
N ALA A 60 -13.59 1.70 -25.38
CA ALA A 60 -13.03 2.87 -24.71
C ALA A 60 -12.30 2.51 -23.40
N ASP A 61 -12.75 1.47 -22.68
CA ASP A 61 -12.12 1.02 -21.44
C ASP A 61 -11.09 -0.11 -21.65
N ARG A 62 -11.00 -0.63 -22.88
CA ARG A 62 -10.07 -1.72 -23.20
C ARG A 62 -8.63 -1.27 -23.01
N TYR A 63 -7.86 -2.08 -22.29
CA TYR A 63 -6.47 -1.84 -21.91
C TYR A 63 -6.25 -0.66 -20.95
N ARG A 64 -7.30 -0.10 -20.36
CA ARG A 64 -7.14 0.89 -19.31
C ARG A 64 -6.44 0.26 -18.10
N PRO A 65 -5.46 0.94 -17.48
CA PRO A 65 -4.93 0.53 -16.20
C PRO A 65 -5.99 0.68 -15.10
N LYS A 66 -6.21 -0.40 -14.35
CA LYS A 66 -7.05 -0.38 -13.16
C LYS A 66 -6.27 0.25 -12.00
N PRO A 67 -6.94 0.76 -10.96
CA PRO A 67 -6.28 1.33 -9.78
C PRO A 67 -5.20 0.42 -9.16
N SER A 68 -5.35 -0.90 -9.29
CA SER A 68 -4.37 -1.89 -8.84
C SER A 68 -3.04 -1.84 -9.58
N TYR A 69 -3.03 -1.44 -10.85
CA TYR A 69 -1.79 -1.20 -11.60
C TYR A 69 -1.01 -0.05 -10.99
N ALA A 70 -1.67 1.08 -10.72
CA ALA A 70 -1.05 2.25 -10.11
C ALA A 70 -0.55 1.94 -8.69
N ALA A 71 -1.38 1.28 -7.87
CA ALA A 71 -1.00 0.84 -6.54
C ALA A 71 0.22 -0.08 -6.53
N TYR A 72 0.29 -1.02 -7.48
CA TYR A 72 1.44 -1.90 -7.63
C TYR A 72 2.70 -1.13 -8.06
N ALA A 73 2.57 -0.22 -9.03
CA ALA A 73 3.68 0.61 -9.48
C ALA A 73 4.25 1.49 -8.36
N VAL A 74 3.39 2.12 -7.55
CA VAL A 74 3.80 2.92 -6.39
C VAL A 74 4.52 2.06 -5.37
N MET A 75 3.96 0.90 -4.99
CA MET A 75 4.61 -0.02 -4.05
C MET A 75 6.00 -0.42 -4.54
N THR A 76 6.11 -0.89 -5.79
CA THR A 76 7.38 -1.33 -6.36
C THR A 76 8.39 -0.18 -6.42
N ALA A 77 7.97 1.02 -6.79
CA ALA A 77 8.86 2.19 -6.80
C ALA A 77 9.33 2.57 -5.39
N ARG A 78 8.44 2.60 -4.40
CA ARG A 78 8.79 2.96 -3.01
C ARG A 78 9.65 1.92 -2.30
N LEU A 79 9.49 0.63 -2.63
CA LEU A 79 10.24 -0.47 -2.01
C LEU A 79 11.48 -0.89 -2.80
N SER A 80 11.76 -0.25 -3.93
CA SER A 80 12.90 -0.61 -4.78
C SER A 80 14.21 -0.44 -4.02
N GLY A 81 14.98 -1.53 -3.90
CA GLY A 81 16.27 -1.52 -3.18
C GLY A 81 16.14 -1.64 -1.66
N LEU A 82 14.93 -1.69 -1.11
CA LEU A 82 14.69 -1.89 0.31
C LEU A 82 14.34 -3.35 0.59
N THR A 83 14.77 -3.84 1.76
CA THR A 83 14.40 -5.16 2.29
C THR A 83 13.49 -4.99 3.48
N HIS A 84 12.54 -5.91 3.65
CA HIS A 84 11.73 -5.95 4.87
C HIS A 84 12.64 -6.21 6.07
N ASP A 85 12.55 -5.36 7.08
CA ASP A 85 13.31 -5.47 8.33
C ASP A 85 12.43 -6.07 9.43
N SER A 86 11.32 -5.41 9.75
CA SER A 86 10.49 -5.79 10.89
C SER A 86 9.04 -5.33 10.76
N ARG A 87 8.15 -5.92 11.57
CA ARG A 87 6.82 -5.39 11.86
C ARG A 87 6.89 -4.65 13.18
N GLU A 88 6.58 -3.36 13.19
CA GLU A 88 6.65 -2.56 14.41
C GLU A 88 5.52 -2.95 15.38
N PRO A 89 5.82 -3.17 16.68
CA PRO A 89 4.86 -3.60 17.68
C PRO A 89 3.99 -2.43 18.21
N GLY A 90 3.07 -2.72 19.13
CA GLY A 90 2.38 -1.69 19.93
C GLY A 90 1.12 -1.08 19.32
N LEU A 91 0.78 -1.38 18.06
CA LEU A 91 -0.41 -0.84 17.38
C LEU A 91 -1.63 -1.77 17.42
N GLY A 92 -1.51 -2.95 18.04
CA GLY A 92 -2.54 -3.99 18.04
C GLY A 92 -2.60 -4.78 16.73
N ALA A 93 -3.28 -5.92 16.75
CA ALA A 93 -3.22 -6.90 15.67
C ALA A 93 -3.74 -6.39 14.31
N ALA A 94 -4.76 -5.52 14.33
CA ALA A 94 -5.41 -4.99 13.13
C ALA A 94 -4.66 -3.80 12.49
N THR A 95 -3.69 -3.20 13.17
CA THR A 95 -2.88 -2.12 12.59
C THR A 95 -1.52 -2.67 12.19
N HIS A 96 -1.11 -2.33 10.98
CA HIS A 96 0.14 -2.79 10.39
C HIS A 96 1.07 -1.60 10.20
N SER A 97 2.31 -1.78 10.65
CA SER A 97 3.45 -0.95 10.29
C SER A 97 4.61 -1.90 10.01
N HIS A 98 5.09 -1.89 8.77
CA HIS A 98 6.20 -2.73 8.32
C HIS A 98 7.36 -1.83 7.92
N LEU A 99 8.48 -1.97 8.63
CA LEU A 99 9.72 -1.25 8.33
C LEU A 99 10.46 -1.98 7.21
N PHE A 100 10.88 -1.19 6.23
CA PHE A 100 11.77 -1.58 5.15
C PHE A 100 13.00 -0.67 5.20
N SER A 101 14.18 -1.24 4.98
CA SER A 101 15.44 -0.51 5.02
C SER A 101 16.39 -0.95 3.90
N GLY A 102 17.26 -0.04 3.49
CA GLY A 102 18.28 -0.29 2.47
C GLY A 102 19.24 0.90 2.38
N GLY A 103 20.54 0.66 2.62
CA GLY A 103 21.50 1.76 2.76
C GLY A 103 21.16 2.64 3.96
N GLU A 104 20.97 3.95 3.71
CA GLU A 104 20.54 4.93 4.73
C GLU A 104 19.03 5.23 4.66
N GLU A 105 18.28 4.57 3.77
CA GLU A 105 16.84 4.80 3.59
C GLU A 105 16.02 3.88 4.50
N GLU A 106 15.05 4.47 5.20
CA GLU A 106 13.98 3.78 5.91
C GLU A 106 12.62 4.15 5.33
N LEU A 107 11.75 3.15 5.18
CA LEU A 107 10.37 3.31 4.76
C LEU A 107 9.44 2.45 5.59
N ARG A 108 8.33 3.03 6.04
CA ARG A 108 7.25 2.27 6.67
C ARG A 108 6.08 2.11 5.71
N VAL A 109 5.59 0.88 5.56
CA VAL A 109 4.29 0.62 4.91
C VAL A 109 3.24 0.42 5.99
N MET A 110 2.27 1.33 6.05
CA MET A 110 1.30 1.41 7.14
C MET A 110 -0.15 1.34 6.64
N TRP A 111 -0.99 0.55 7.33
CA TRP A 111 -2.44 0.50 7.09
C TRP A 111 -3.19 0.01 8.34
N HIS A 112 -4.49 0.25 8.38
CA HIS A 112 -5.41 -0.36 9.34
C HIS A 112 -6.27 -1.42 8.66
N GLY A 113 -6.61 -2.50 9.37
CA GLY A 113 -7.24 -3.69 8.79
C GLY A 113 -8.63 -3.42 8.21
N THR A 114 -9.45 -2.68 8.95
CA THR A 114 -10.83 -2.32 8.59
C THR A 114 -11.19 -0.94 9.12
N GLY A 115 -11.80 -0.08 8.30
CA GLY A 115 -12.13 1.30 8.71
C GLY A 115 -10.91 2.20 8.81
N SER A 116 -10.87 3.06 9.83
CA SER A 116 -9.80 4.04 10.04
C SER A 116 -9.32 4.12 11.48
N ARG A 117 -8.03 4.43 11.67
CA ARG A 117 -7.43 4.64 12.98
C ARG A 117 -6.33 5.69 12.93
N VAL A 118 -6.28 6.56 13.92
CA VAL A 118 -5.16 7.51 14.08
C VAL A 118 -4.01 6.82 14.83
N VAL A 119 -2.79 7.05 14.36
CA VAL A 119 -1.54 6.67 15.03
C VAL A 119 -0.65 7.90 15.15
N ASP A 120 0.16 7.92 16.21
CA ASP A 120 1.10 9.01 16.45
C ASP A 120 2.50 8.59 16.04
N LEU A 121 3.16 9.42 15.24
CA LEU A 121 4.53 9.26 14.78
C LEU A 121 5.41 10.32 15.44
N THR A 122 6.27 9.90 16.35
CA THR A 122 7.25 10.80 16.96
C THR A 122 8.41 11.04 16.00
N THR A 123 8.69 12.30 15.68
CA THR A 123 9.76 12.70 14.78
C THR A 123 10.25 14.11 15.09
N ARG A 124 11.47 14.45 14.65
CA ARG A 124 11.99 15.83 14.72
C ARG A 124 11.87 16.57 13.40
N GLU A 125 11.57 15.87 12.32
CA GLU A 125 11.58 16.39 10.95
C GLU A 125 10.27 16.09 10.23
N PRO A 126 9.92 16.84 9.17
CA PRO A 126 8.74 16.52 8.38
C PRO A 126 8.81 15.12 7.76
N LEU A 127 7.71 14.39 7.81
CA LEU A 127 7.55 13.09 7.18
C LEU A 127 6.93 13.26 5.78
N GLN A 128 7.35 12.44 4.82
CA GLN A 128 6.71 12.33 3.52
C GLN A 128 5.81 11.11 3.52
N VAL A 129 4.51 11.31 3.30
CA VAL A 129 3.52 10.24 3.20
C VAL A 129 3.06 10.15 1.76
N THR A 130 3.37 9.02 1.12
CA THR A 130 2.87 8.68 -0.22
C THR A 130 1.62 7.81 -0.06
N ASP A 131 0.51 8.19 -0.68
CA ASP A 131 -0.70 7.37 -0.65
C ASP A 131 -0.69 6.25 -1.69
N LEU A 132 -1.76 5.44 -1.70
CA LEU A 132 -1.92 4.28 -2.58
C LEU A 132 -1.72 4.61 -4.07
N LEU A 133 -2.05 5.84 -4.49
CA LEU A 133 -2.01 6.26 -5.89
C LEU A 133 -0.79 7.14 -6.19
N GLY A 134 0.13 7.29 -5.24
CA GLY A 134 1.41 7.96 -5.45
C GLY A 134 1.39 9.46 -5.12
N ARG A 135 0.29 10.00 -4.59
CA ARG A 135 0.27 11.40 -4.14
C ARG A 135 1.08 11.53 -2.86
N VAL A 136 2.02 12.46 -2.87
CA VAL A 136 2.89 12.74 -1.72
C VAL A 136 2.31 13.91 -0.93
N THR A 137 2.24 13.76 0.40
CA THR A 137 1.89 14.81 1.35
C THR A 137 2.98 14.93 2.40
N THR A 138 3.42 16.15 2.69
CA THR A 138 4.36 16.41 3.78
C THR A 138 3.59 16.67 5.08
N HIS A 139 3.88 15.87 6.10
CA HIS A 139 3.34 16.05 7.45
C HIS A 139 4.41 16.62 8.36
N ARG A 140 4.13 17.75 9.01
CA ARG A 140 5.07 18.41 9.92
C ARG A 140 4.72 18.04 11.37
N PRO A 141 5.71 17.75 12.23
CA PRO A 141 5.44 17.49 13.62
C PRO A 141 4.87 18.74 14.32
N GLY A 142 4.01 18.51 15.30
CA GLY A 142 3.55 19.53 16.23
C GLY A 142 4.66 20.02 17.16
N ALA A 143 4.33 20.93 18.08
CA ALA A 143 5.27 21.44 19.07
C ALA A 143 5.78 20.36 20.04
N ASP A 144 5.04 19.26 20.17
CA ASP A 144 5.36 18.06 20.93
C ASP A 144 6.24 17.05 20.16
N GLY A 145 6.55 17.31 18.89
CA GLY A 145 7.32 16.40 18.04
C GLY A 145 6.49 15.25 17.47
N VAL A 146 5.15 15.36 17.44
CA VAL A 146 4.26 14.29 17.01
C VAL A 146 3.56 14.65 15.70
N VAL A 147 3.47 13.67 14.79
CA VAL A 147 2.59 13.67 13.63
C VAL A 147 1.47 12.65 13.84
N GLY A 148 0.23 13.14 13.95
CA GLY A 148 -0.95 12.28 13.89
C GLY A 148 -1.24 11.85 12.46
N LEU A 149 -1.21 10.54 12.18
CA LEU A 149 -1.48 9.97 10.87
C LEU A 149 -2.73 9.09 10.90
N THR A 150 -3.73 9.42 10.08
CA THR A 150 -4.92 8.58 9.90
C THR A 150 -4.59 7.43 8.95
N LEU A 151 -4.54 6.21 9.49
CA LEU A 151 -4.47 4.98 8.72
C LEU A 151 -5.87 4.54 8.31
N THR A 152 -5.96 4.04 7.08
CA THR A 152 -7.17 3.40 6.54
C THR A 152 -6.80 2.01 6.03
N GLU A 153 -7.75 1.33 5.40
CA GLU A 153 -7.52 0.07 4.70
C GLU A 153 -6.56 0.17 3.50
N ASN A 154 -6.30 1.39 3.01
CA ASN A 154 -5.33 1.66 1.95
C ASN A 154 -3.91 1.80 2.55
N PRO A 155 -2.92 1.08 2.04
CA PRO A 155 -1.53 1.25 2.47
C PRO A 155 -1.00 2.64 2.11
N GLN A 156 -0.25 3.20 3.05
CA GLN A 156 0.49 4.46 2.94
C GLN A 156 1.97 4.18 3.15
N TYR A 157 2.83 4.90 2.43
CA TYR A 157 4.28 4.76 2.50
C TYR A 157 4.86 5.99 3.18
N VAL A 158 5.40 5.81 4.39
CA VAL A 158 5.91 6.89 5.24
C VAL A 158 7.43 6.89 5.20
N SER A 159 8.02 7.98 4.74
CA SER A 159 9.47 8.19 4.67
C SER A 159 9.89 9.32 5.61
N GLY A 160 11.05 9.16 6.24
CA GLY A 160 11.63 10.10 7.20
C GLY A 160 11.99 9.43 8.53
N ASP A 161 12.62 10.20 9.42
CA ASP A 161 13.09 9.76 10.73
C ASP A 161 11.93 9.60 11.73
N VAL A 162 11.25 8.45 11.70
CA VAL A 162 10.23 8.09 12.70
C VAL A 162 10.91 7.35 13.84
N ARG A 163 10.86 7.92 15.04
CA ARG A 163 11.58 7.44 16.22
C ARG A 163 10.75 6.58 17.15
N ALA A 164 9.44 6.78 17.15
CA ALA A 164 8.49 5.99 17.90
C ALA A 164 7.11 6.06 17.26
N ILE A 165 6.32 5.00 17.43
CA ILE A 165 4.93 4.91 16.97
C ILE A 165 4.06 4.45 18.14
N SER A 166 2.94 5.13 18.35
CA SER A 166 1.94 4.74 19.35
C SER A 166 0.52 4.79 18.78
N ALA A 167 -0.41 4.16 19.49
CA ALA A 167 -1.83 4.45 19.30
C ALA A 167 -2.07 5.92 19.69
N GLY A 168 -2.72 6.68 18.79
CA GLY A 168 -3.24 8.02 19.11
C GLY A 168 -4.55 7.98 19.88
#